data_AF-A0A1C3HK74-F1
#
_entry.id   AF-A0A1C3HK74-F1
#
_cell.length_a   1.000
_cell.length_b   1.000
_cell.length_c   1.000
_cell.angle_alpha   90.00
_cell.angle_beta   90.00
_cell.angle_gamma   90.00
#
_symmetry.space_group_name_H-M   'P 1'
#
loop_
_entity.id
_entity.type
_entity.pdbx_description
1 polymer ?
#
loop_
_entity_poly.entity_id
_entity_poly.type
_entity_poly.pdbx_seq_one_letter_code
_entity_poly.pdbx_strand_id
1 'polypeptide(L)'
;MDSIKTASNQIITGRSFTTDTYKSAVLLAQMLGADEDTAYNVGLTVDIAVPLVFASALGVARVASVRVGQLKLLEHESIAGAKGGGHTIAKHVAKSSEELLERLAKSPGLQSASTFTDLRTAEYAISRALRVNHSLIKHWAQHPASANVLELTYQAGKAVGFGYRQGGAIQLTSNSVRVVLLKKIYNGKPYYILTAYPIIR
;
A
#
# COMPACT_ATOMS: atom_id res chain seq x y z
N MET A 1 45.10 -29.28 26.99
CA MET A 1 44.45 -28.23 26.17
C MET A 1 43.88 -28.95 24.99
N ASP A 2 42.66 -29.45 25.14
CA ASP A 2 42.06 -30.43 24.25
C ASP A 2 40.86 -29.82 23.54
N SER A 3 41.06 -29.59 22.26
CA SER A 3 40.07 -29.39 21.22
C SER A 3 39.30 -30.70 21.01
N ILE A 4 38.36 -30.99 21.91
CA ILE A 4 37.43 -32.10 21.75
C ILE A 4 36.25 -31.64 20.89
N LYS A 5 36.38 -31.98 19.61
CA LYS A 5 35.39 -32.60 18.71
C LYS A 5 33.90 -32.22 18.86
N THR A 6 33.29 -32.14 17.68
CA THR A 6 31.87 -32.34 17.32
C THR A 6 31.24 -31.03 16.86
N ALA A 7 30.78 -30.84 15.63
CA ALA A 7 30.22 -31.80 14.69
C ALA A 7 30.56 -31.43 13.24
N SER A 8 31.23 -32.35 12.56
CA SER A 8 31.07 -32.55 11.13
C SER A 8 29.70 -33.17 10.89
N ASN A 9 28.85 -32.47 10.15
CA ASN A 9 27.85 -32.97 9.19
C ASN A 9 26.68 -31.99 9.13
N GLN A 10 26.67 -31.21 8.06
CA GLN A 10 25.47 -30.53 7.56
C GLN A 10 24.44 -31.56 7.08
N ILE A 11 23.25 -31.00 6.77
CA ILE A 11 22.10 -31.58 6.07
C ILE A 11 21.22 -32.38 7.06
N ILE A 12 19.98 -32.01 7.40
CA ILE A 12 18.80 -31.74 6.56
C ILE A 12 17.77 -30.99 7.46
N THR A 13 16.96 -30.14 6.83
CA THR A 13 15.81 -29.35 7.33
C THR A 13 16.09 -27.89 7.67
N GLY A 14 15.25 -27.02 7.08
CA GLY A 14 15.48 -25.59 6.83
C GLY A 14 15.68 -24.75 8.09
N ARG A 15 16.70 -23.88 8.04
CA ARG A 15 17.01 -22.93 9.12
C ARG A 15 15.84 -22.00 9.39
N SER A 16 15.35 -22.10 10.63
CA SER A 16 14.51 -21.11 11.30
C SER A 16 15.39 -19.92 11.70
N PHE A 17 15.07 -18.72 11.22
CA PHE A 17 15.62 -17.47 11.76
C PHE A 17 14.59 -16.91 12.73
N THR A 18 14.68 -17.28 14.01
CA THR A 18 13.92 -16.61 15.06
C THR A 18 14.77 -15.47 15.61
N THR A 19 14.51 -14.24 15.17
CA THR A 19 15.09 -13.02 15.75
C THR A 19 14.54 -12.80 17.16
N ASP A 20 15.32 -12.25 18.08
CA ASP A 20 14.86 -11.96 19.45
C ASP A 20 13.64 -11.03 19.49
N THR A 21 13.48 -10.20 18.45
CA THR A 21 12.30 -9.36 18.20
C THR A 21 11.01 -10.17 17.97
N TYR A 22 11.12 -11.36 17.36
CA TYR A 22 9.98 -12.25 17.16
C TYR A 22 9.52 -12.83 18.50
N LYS A 23 10.47 -13.27 19.34
CA LYS A 23 10.16 -13.81 20.67
C LYS A 23 9.52 -12.76 21.56
N SER A 24 10.00 -11.52 21.54
CA SER A 24 9.41 -10.43 22.34
C SER A 24 8.02 -10.03 21.85
N ALA A 25 7.79 -10.03 20.53
CA ALA A 25 6.47 -9.73 19.95
C ALA A 25 5.43 -10.82 20.28
N VAL A 26 5.82 -12.10 20.25
CA VAL A 26 4.95 -13.23 20.66
C VAL A 26 4.60 -13.13 22.15
N LEU A 27 5.59 -12.81 22.99
CA LEU A 27 5.39 -12.63 24.44
C LEU A 27 4.40 -11.50 24.74
N LEU A 28 4.53 -10.37 24.06
CA LEU A 28 3.59 -9.25 24.17
C LEU A 28 2.19 -9.62 23.65
N ALA A 29 2.09 -10.36 22.56
CA ALA A 29 0.81 -10.82 22.03
C ALA A 29 0.09 -11.77 23.00
N GLN A 30 0.83 -12.70 23.63
CA GLN A 30 0.31 -13.59 24.67
C GLN A 30 -0.14 -12.82 25.91
N MET A 31 0.66 -11.84 26.37
CA MET A 31 0.29 -10.96 27.49
C MET A 31 -0.96 -10.13 27.22
N LEU A 32 -1.26 -9.83 25.95
CA LEU A 32 -2.44 -9.09 25.50
C LEU A 32 -3.63 -10.01 25.14
N GLY A 33 -3.53 -11.31 25.41
CA GLY A 33 -4.63 -12.27 25.28
C GLY A 33 -4.79 -12.91 23.90
N ALA A 34 -3.73 -12.92 23.07
CA ALA A 34 -3.73 -13.70 21.83
C ALA A 34 -3.51 -15.18 22.12
N ASP A 35 -4.45 -16.02 21.69
CA ASP A 35 -4.40 -17.49 21.82
C ASP A 35 -3.25 -18.11 21.00
N GLU A 36 -2.70 -19.23 21.47
CA GLU A 36 -1.41 -19.81 21.04
C GLU A 36 -1.36 -20.13 19.52
N ASP A 37 -2.49 -20.48 18.91
CA ASP A 37 -2.61 -20.73 17.47
C ASP A 37 -2.51 -19.45 16.61
N THR A 38 -2.71 -18.27 17.21
CA THR A 38 -2.62 -16.97 16.55
C THR A 38 -1.16 -16.51 16.42
N ALA A 39 -0.26 -16.99 17.29
CA ALA A 39 1.14 -16.58 17.32
C ALA A 39 1.98 -17.11 16.14
N TYR A 40 1.56 -18.21 15.51
CA TYR A 40 2.31 -18.83 14.40
C TYR A 40 2.16 -18.11 13.05
N ASN A 41 1.18 -17.20 12.87
CA ASN A 41 0.86 -16.60 11.57
C ASN A 41 1.00 -15.07 11.49
N VAL A 42 1.67 -14.44 12.46
CA VAL A 42 1.64 -12.98 12.59
C VAL A 42 2.98 -12.35 12.20
N GLY A 43 3.05 -11.87 10.96
CA GLY A 43 3.92 -10.74 10.58
C GLY A 43 3.22 -9.43 10.91
N LEU A 44 3.38 -8.94 12.15
CA LEU A 44 2.84 -7.66 12.60
C LEU A 44 3.91 -6.57 12.45
N THR A 45 3.70 -5.60 11.57
CA THR A 45 4.29 -4.26 11.71
C THR A 45 3.17 -3.35 12.23
N VAL A 46 3.25 -2.97 13.49
CA VAL A 46 2.35 -1.96 14.08
C VAL A 46 3.06 -0.62 13.98
N ASP A 47 2.57 0.27 13.12
CA ASP A 47 2.87 1.70 13.26
C ASP A 47 2.05 2.25 14.42
N ILE A 48 2.69 2.49 15.56
CA ILE A 48 2.11 3.25 16.67
C ILE A 48 2.48 4.72 16.45
N ALA A 49 1.54 5.52 15.98
CA ALA A 49 1.65 6.97 16.02
C ALA A 49 0.37 7.56 16.63
N VAL A 50 0.38 7.75 17.95
CA VAL A 50 -0.51 8.69 18.62
C VAL A 50 0.30 9.41 19.71
N PRO A 51 0.36 10.75 19.72
CA PRO A 51 0.86 11.49 20.88
C PRO A 51 -0.05 11.17 22.10
N LEU A 52 0.50 10.55 23.13
CA LEU A 52 -0.18 10.33 24.41
C LEU A 52 -0.39 11.68 25.11
N VAL A 53 -1.58 12.28 25.04
CA VAL A 53 -2.01 13.17 26.13
C VAL A 53 -3.52 13.12 26.44
N PHE A 54 -4.41 12.66 25.54
CA PHE A 54 -5.86 12.66 25.84
C PHE A 54 -6.60 11.43 25.30
N ALA A 55 -6.76 10.39 26.13
CA ALA A 55 -7.84 9.41 25.99
C ALA A 55 -8.06 8.66 27.30
N SER A 56 -8.73 9.31 28.24
CA SER A 56 -9.40 8.65 29.35
C SER A 56 -10.53 7.75 28.80
N ALA A 57 -10.43 6.46 29.11
CA ALA A 57 -11.51 5.48 29.23
C ALA A 57 -12.68 5.55 28.23
N LEU A 58 -12.52 4.98 27.02
CA LEU A 58 -13.60 4.25 26.34
C LEU A 58 -12.97 3.13 25.49
N GLY A 59 -13.36 1.89 25.77
CA GLY A 59 -12.85 0.69 25.10
C GLY A 59 -13.19 0.67 23.61
N VAL A 60 -12.25 1.11 22.77
CA VAL A 60 -12.32 0.94 21.32
C VAL A 60 -11.42 -0.23 20.93
N ALA A 61 -12.03 -1.40 20.76
CA ALA A 61 -11.38 -2.51 20.07
C ALA A 61 -11.17 -2.11 18.60
N ARG A 62 -9.94 -1.72 18.25
CA ARG A 62 -9.57 -1.47 16.86
C ARG A 62 -9.36 -2.83 16.17
N VAL A 63 -10.37 -3.32 15.47
CA VAL A 63 -10.26 -4.52 14.64
C VAL A 63 -9.37 -4.19 13.43
N ALA A 64 -8.09 -4.56 13.50
CA ALA A 64 -7.23 -4.62 12.33
C ALA A 64 -7.57 -5.90 11.54
N SER A 65 -8.46 -5.82 10.56
CA SER A 65 -8.71 -6.96 9.68
C SER A 65 -7.51 -7.17 8.76
N VAL A 66 -6.70 -8.20 9.01
CA VAL A 66 -5.59 -8.58 8.12
C VAL A 66 -6.19 -9.24 6.88
N ARG A 67 -6.34 -8.47 5.80
CA ARG A 67 -6.73 -9.02 4.50
C ARG A 67 -5.51 -9.54 3.77
N VAL A 68 -5.20 -10.82 3.98
CA VAL A 68 -4.18 -11.54 3.19
C VAL A 68 -4.54 -11.45 1.70
N GLY A 69 -3.64 -10.89 0.88
CA GLY A 69 -3.80 -10.81 -0.58
C GLY A 69 -4.48 -9.54 -1.13
N GLN A 70 -4.83 -8.56 -0.29
CA GLN A 70 -5.18 -7.21 -0.78
C GLN A 70 -3.97 -6.27 -0.77
N LEU A 71 -3.86 -5.47 -1.83
CA LEU A 71 -2.88 -4.38 -1.90
C LEU A 71 -3.08 -3.45 -0.71
N LYS A 72 -2.02 -3.23 0.09
CA LYS A 72 -1.97 -2.17 1.09
C LYS A 72 -1.35 -0.93 0.45
N LEU A 73 -2.17 0.06 0.08
CA LEU A 73 -1.66 1.25 -0.59
C LEU A 73 -0.66 2.03 0.26
N LEU A 74 -0.80 1.99 1.58
CA LEU A 74 0.10 2.65 2.51
C LEU A 74 1.56 2.24 2.32
N GLU A 75 1.84 0.97 1.98
CA GLU A 75 3.21 0.48 1.70
C GLU A 75 3.84 1.09 0.45
N HIS A 76 3.04 1.76 -0.38
CA HIS A 76 3.47 2.40 -1.60
C HIS A 76 3.48 3.92 -1.48
N GLU A 77 2.96 4.52 -0.40
CA GLU A 77 2.97 5.97 -0.22
C GLU A 77 4.33 6.47 0.26
N SER A 78 4.68 7.68 -0.13
CA SER A 78 5.86 8.37 0.39
C SER A 78 5.70 8.61 1.89
N ILE A 79 6.68 8.14 2.67
CA ILE A 79 6.80 8.44 4.09
C ILE A 79 7.60 9.73 4.25
N ALA A 80 7.19 10.60 5.18
CA ALA A 80 7.92 11.83 5.47
C ALA A 80 9.40 11.53 5.80
N GLY A 81 10.32 12.16 5.07
CA GLY A 81 11.77 11.94 5.21
C GLY A 81 12.37 10.80 4.38
N ALA A 82 11.54 9.94 3.75
CA ALA A 82 12.03 8.90 2.85
C ALA A 82 12.16 9.40 1.40
N LYS A 83 13.26 9.08 0.72
CA LYS A 83 13.46 9.41 -0.70
C LYS A 83 12.69 8.41 -1.59
N GLY A 84 11.49 8.80 -2.02
CA GLY A 84 10.66 8.01 -2.94
C GLY A 84 9.29 7.68 -2.35
N GLY A 85 8.59 6.75 -3.01
CA GLY A 85 7.20 6.43 -2.69
C GLY A 85 6.21 7.24 -3.52
N GLY A 86 5.00 6.73 -3.56
CA GLY A 86 3.89 7.26 -4.31
C GLY A 86 3.06 8.27 -3.51
N HIS A 87 1.95 8.70 -4.09
CA HIS A 87 1.10 9.72 -3.48
C HIS A 87 -0.38 9.50 -3.84
N THR A 88 -0.77 8.24 -3.99
CA THR A 88 -2.14 7.82 -4.32
C THR A 88 -3.10 8.21 -3.21
N ILE A 89 -2.79 7.81 -1.97
CA ILE A 89 -3.63 8.12 -0.81
C ILE A 89 -3.63 9.64 -0.60
N ALA A 90 -2.45 10.25 -0.56
CA ALA A 90 -2.32 11.67 -0.24
C ALA A 90 -3.09 12.59 -1.21
N LYS A 91 -3.13 12.25 -2.51
CA LYS A 91 -3.68 13.14 -3.55
C LYS A 91 -4.99 12.67 -4.18
N HIS A 92 -5.37 11.40 -4.03
CA HIS A 92 -6.45 10.82 -4.82
C HIS A 92 -7.42 9.94 -4.03
N VAL A 93 -7.33 9.84 -2.70
CA VAL A 93 -8.29 9.05 -1.90
C VAL A 93 -9.11 9.97 -1.01
N ALA A 94 -10.44 9.82 -1.05
CA ALA A 94 -11.41 10.50 -0.19
C ALA A 94 -11.23 12.04 -0.14
N LYS A 95 -10.99 12.66 -1.29
CA LYS A 95 -10.91 14.12 -1.42
C LYS A 95 -12.28 14.75 -1.50
N SER A 96 -12.45 15.89 -0.84
CA SER A 96 -13.61 16.73 -0.99
C SER A 96 -13.63 17.40 -2.37
N SER A 97 -14.82 17.83 -2.80
CA SER A 97 -14.98 18.57 -4.05
C SER A 97 -14.20 19.88 -4.03
N GLU A 98 -14.17 20.55 -2.87
CA GLU A 98 -13.43 21.78 -2.63
C GLU A 98 -11.92 21.56 -2.80
N GLU A 99 -11.35 20.50 -2.22
CA GLU A 99 -9.93 20.17 -2.41
C GLU A 99 -9.57 19.91 -3.88
N LEU A 100 -10.44 19.23 -4.63
CA LEU A 100 -10.20 18.94 -6.05
C LEU A 100 -10.25 20.21 -6.91
N LEU A 101 -11.23 21.07 -6.67
CA LEU A 101 -11.37 22.35 -7.37
C LEU A 101 -10.24 23.32 -7.01
N GLU A 102 -9.85 23.38 -5.73
CA GLU A 102 -8.71 24.19 -5.29
C GLU A 102 -7.39 23.69 -5.92
N ARG A 103 -7.19 22.38 -6.01
CA ARG A 103 -6.03 21.80 -6.71
C ARG A 103 -5.98 22.20 -8.18
N LEU A 104 -7.12 22.21 -8.86
CA LEU A 104 -7.27 22.65 -10.25
C LEU A 104 -6.96 24.15 -10.40
N ALA A 105 -7.46 24.99 -9.49
CA ALA A 105 -7.16 26.42 -9.47
C ALA A 105 -5.68 26.71 -9.24
N LYS A 106 -5.02 25.97 -8.33
CA LYS A 106 -3.59 26.12 -8.02
C LYS A 106 -2.66 25.54 -9.09
N SER A 107 -3.18 24.68 -9.98
CA SER A 107 -2.38 23.95 -10.97
C SER A 107 -2.89 24.20 -12.39
N PRO A 108 -2.58 25.35 -13.04
CA PRO A 108 -3.13 25.68 -14.36
C PRO A 108 -2.86 24.66 -15.47
N GLY A 109 -1.76 23.89 -15.36
CA GLY A 109 -1.43 22.81 -16.31
C GLY A 109 -2.16 21.49 -16.08
N LEU A 110 -2.91 21.34 -14.98
CA LEU A 110 -3.64 20.12 -14.64
C LEU A 110 -5.01 20.11 -15.34
N GLN A 111 -5.22 19.14 -16.22
CA GLN A 111 -6.47 19.05 -17.00
C GLN A 111 -7.67 18.54 -16.20
N SER A 112 -7.42 17.71 -15.19
CA SER A 112 -8.46 17.18 -14.31
C SER A 112 -7.89 16.78 -12.95
N ALA A 113 -8.74 16.84 -11.92
CA ALA A 113 -8.45 16.35 -10.59
C ALA A 113 -9.54 15.37 -10.18
N SER A 114 -9.14 14.22 -9.67
CA SER A 114 -10.05 13.13 -9.35
C SER A 114 -9.65 12.41 -8.08
N THR A 115 -10.64 11.75 -7.48
CA THR A 115 -10.50 11.00 -6.24
C THR A 115 -11.32 9.71 -6.27
N PHE A 116 -10.75 8.66 -5.71
CA PHE A 116 -11.50 7.49 -5.27
C PHE A 116 -12.44 7.84 -4.14
N THR A 117 -13.60 7.20 -4.13
CA THR A 117 -14.61 7.38 -3.08
C THR A 117 -14.04 7.13 -1.68
N ASP A 118 -13.24 6.08 -1.53
CA ASP A 118 -12.63 5.67 -0.27
C ASP A 118 -11.40 4.78 -0.51
N LEU A 119 -10.63 4.54 0.55
CA LEU A 119 -9.40 3.73 0.50
C LEU A 119 -9.67 2.28 0.04
N ARG A 120 -10.75 1.67 0.51
CA ARG A 120 -11.10 0.27 0.17
C ARG A 120 -11.45 0.17 -1.32
N THR A 121 -12.18 1.14 -1.86
CA THR A 121 -12.50 1.23 -3.28
C THR A 121 -11.24 1.41 -4.13
N ALA A 122 -10.30 2.26 -3.69
CA ALA A 122 -9.00 2.43 -4.34
C ALA A 122 -8.20 1.12 -4.36
N GLU A 123 -7.97 0.52 -3.19
CA GLU A 123 -7.20 -0.73 -3.06
C GLU A 123 -7.83 -1.88 -3.87
N TYR A 124 -9.16 -1.99 -3.87
CA TYR A 124 -9.86 -2.98 -4.68
C TYR A 124 -9.63 -2.77 -6.17
N ALA A 125 -9.87 -1.55 -6.69
CA ALA A 125 -9.77 -1.27 -8.12
C ALA A 125 -8.32 -1.42 -8.62
N ILE A 126 -7.35 -0.96 -7.84
CA ILE A 126 -5.92 -1.09 -8.17
C ILE A 126 -5.49 -2.55 -8.11
N SER A 127 -5.91 -3.32 -7.09
CA SER A 127 -5.63 -4.76 -7.02
C SER A 127 -6.15 -5.52 -8.25
N ARG A 128 -7.34 -5.16 -8.74
CA ARG A 128 -7.89 -5.74 -9.98
C ARG A 128 -7.05 -5.33 -11.21
N ALA A 129 -6.70 -4.05 -11.32
CA ALA A 129 -5.86 -3.54 -12.40
C ALA A 129 -4.50 -4.27 -12.47
N LEU A 130 -3.85 -4.48 -11.32
CA LEU A 130 -2.59 -5.21 -11.23
C LEU A 130 -2.75 -6.69 -11.59
N ARG A 131 -3.82 -7.34 -11.11
CA ARG A 131 -4.08 -8.76 -11.37
C ARG A 131 -4.31 -9.03 -12.86
N VAL A 132 -5.13 -8.23 -13.53
CA VAL A 132 -5.42 -8.43 -14.97
C VAL A 132 -4.21 -8.12 -15.85
N ASN A 133 -3.31 -7.25 -15.40
CA ASN A 133 -2.08 -6.88 -16.12
C ASN A 133 -0.84 -7.60 -15.60
N HIS A 134 -0.97 -8.66 -14.79
CA HIS A 134 0.16 -9.29 -14.10
C HIS A 134 1.29 -9.73 -15.06
N SER A 135 0.94 -10.36 -16.19
CA SER A 135 1.92 -10.79 -17.19
C SER A 135 2.69 -9.61 -17.81
N LEU A 136 1.98 -8.53 -18.13
CA LEU A 136 2.58 -7.29 -18.65
C LEU A 136 3.53 -6.66 -17.62
N ILE A 137 3.10 -6.57 -16.36
CA ILE A 137 3.92 -6.02 -15.26
C ILE A 137 5.17 -6.88 -15.06
N LYS A 138 5.04 -8.21 -15.06
CA LYS A 138 6.18 -9.14 -14.93
C LYS A 138 7.18 -8.92 -16.06
N HIS A 139 6.72 -8.90 -17.30
CA HIS A 139 7.58 -8.64 -18.46
C HIS A 139 8.25 -7.27 -18.32
N TRP A 140 7.48 -6.21 -18.12
CA TRP A 140 8.01 -4.86 -17.94
C TRP A 140 9.08 -4.82 -16.84
N ALA A 141 8.82 -5.38 -15.65
CA ALA A 141 9.72 -5.36 -14.50
C ALA A 141 11.05 -6.09 -14.76
N GLN A 142 11.03 -7.18 -15.53
CA GLN A 142 12.20 -8.01 -15.80
C GLN A 142 13.10 -7.47 -16.92
N HIS A 143 12.56 -6.66 -17.83
CA HIS A 143 13.30 -6.18 -19.00
C HIS A 143 14.02 -4.86 -18.69
N PRO A 144 15.38 -4.81 -18.71
CA PRO A 144 16.14 -3.60 -18.43
C PRO A 144 15.89 -2.46 -19.42
N ALA A 145 15.62 -2.80 -20.68
CA ALA A 145 15.35 -1.82 -21.75
C ALA A 145 13.94 -1.19 -21.69
N SER A 146 13.04 -1.74 -20.88
CA SER A 146 11.68 -1.18 -20.73
C SER A 146 11.71 0.11 -19.92
N ALA A 147 10.92 1.10 -20.34
CA ALA A 147 10.80 2.40 -19.67
C ALA A 147 10.59 2.27 -18.15
N ASN A 148 11.08 3.26 -17.39
CA ASN A 148 10.99 3.27 -15.94
C ASN A 148 9.54 3.39 -15.42
N VAL A 149 8.63 3.91 -16.24
CA VAL A 149 7.22 4.10 -15.90
C VAL A 149 6.37 3.12 -16.70
N LEU A 150 5.37 2.51 -16.04
CA LEU A 150 4.32 1.74 -16.70
C LEU A 150 2.96 2.29 -16.28
N GLU A 151 2.16 2.66 -17.28
CA GLU A 151 0.80 3.13 -17.10
C GLU A 151 -0.20 2.05 -17.46
N LEU A 152 -1.09 1.74 -16.53
CA LEU A 152 -2.14 0.75 -16.69
C LEU A 152 -3.49 1.44 -16.61
N THR A 153 -4.38 1.15 -17.55
CA THR A 153 -5.78 1.58 -17.48
C THR A 153 -6.66 0.38 -17.20
N TYR A 154 -7.55 0.49 -16.23
CA TYR A 154 -8.50 -0.56 -15.86
C TYR A 154 -9.92 0.00 -15.82
N GLN A 155 -10.86 -0.69 -16.46
CA GLN A 155 -12.28 -0.39 -16.34
C GLN A 155 -12.87 -1.27 -15.24
N ALA A 156 -13.40 -0.65 -14.18
CA ALA A 156 -13.89 -1.36 -13.01
C ALA A 156 -15.32 -1.90 -13.18
N GLY A 157 -16.03 -1.49 -14.24
CA GLY A 157 -17.44 -1.83 -14.49
C GLY A 157 -18.44 -1.19 -13.53
N LYS A 158 -17.96 -0.45 -12.51
CA LYS A 158 -18.74 0.28 -11.52
C LYS A 158 -18.04 1.60 -11.17
N ALA A 159 -18.79 2.51 -10.56
CA ALA A 159 -18.23 3.75 -10.03
C ALA A 159 -17.13 3.47 -9.00
N VAL A 160 -15.98 4.10 -9.20
CA VAL A 160 -14.80 4.00 -8.31
C VAL A 160 -14.47 5.33 -7.64
N GLY A 161 -15.02 6.43 -8.15
CA GLY A 161 -14.70 7.76 -7.71
C GLY A 161 -15.30 8.83 -8.62
N PHE A 162 -14.87 10.06 -8.42
CA PHE A 162 -15.33 11.22 -9.18
C PHE A 162 -14.21 12.24 -9.35
N GLY A 163 -14.48 13.28 -10.13
CA GLY A 163 -13.57 14.40 -10.29
C GLY A 163 -14.14 15.53 -11.11
N TYR A 164 -13.28 16.50 -11.40
CA TYR A 164 -13.59 17.72 -12.13
C TYR A 164 -12.57 17.96 -13.23
N ARG A 165 -13.00 18.70 -14.25
CA ARG A 165 -12.13 19.18 -15.33
C ARG A 165 -11.74 20.63 -15.08
N GLN A 166 -10.57 21.03 -15.60
CA GLN A 166 -10.14 22.42 -15.55
C GLN A 166 -11.19 23.33 -16.18
N GLY A 167 -11.52 24.42 -15.48
CA GLY A 167 -12.53 25.39 -15.91
C GLY A 167 -13.98 24.95 -15.73
N GLY A 168 -14.24 23.77 -15.14
CA GLY A 168 -15.59 23.27 -14.88
C GLY A 168 -15.83 22.92 -13.42
N ALA A 169 -17.04 23.19 -12.93
CA ALA A 169 -17.51 22.81 -11.59
C ALA A 169 -18.49 21.63 -11.62
N ILE A 170 -18.65 20.96 -12.77
CA ILE A 170 -19.52 19.80 -12.91
C ILE A 170 -18.78 18.56 -12.42
N GLN A 171 -19.38 17.87 -11.44
CA GLN A 171 -18.84 16.62 -10.92
C GLN A 171 -19.05 15.49 -11.93
N LEU A 172 -17.96 14.78 -12.26
CA LEU A 172 -17.96 13.68 -13.21
C LEU A 172 -17.61 12.38 -12.48
N THR A 173 -18.55 11.43 -12.46
CA THR A 173 -18.31 10.08 -11.94
C THR A 173 -17.40 9.29 -12.88
N SER A 174 -16.49 8.51 -12.32
CA SER A 174 -15.57 7.67 -13.08
C SER A 174 -15.70 6.20 -12.72
N ASN A 175 -15.65 5.37 -13.77
CA ASN A 175 -15.65 3.90 -13.69
C ASN A 175 -14.30 3.32 -14.17
N SER A 176 -13.31 4.17 -14.43
CA SER A 176 -12.00 3.79 -14.99
C SER A 176 -10.88 4.32 -14.10
N VAL A 177 -9.82 3.54 -13.95
CA VAL A 177 -8.67 3.87 -13.10
C VAL A 177 -7.40 3.85 -13.92
N ARG A 178 -6.54 4.86 -13.73
CA ARG A 178 -5.14 4.85 -14.16
C ARG A 178 -4.28 4.44 -12.96
N VAL A 179 -3.41 3.47 -13.16
CA VAL A 179 -2.38 3.07 -12.19
C VAL A 179 -1.03 3.29 -12.84
N VAL A 180 -0.15 4.02 -12.16
CA VAL A 180 1.20 4.33 -12.64
C VAL A 180 2.20 3.64 -11.74
N LEU A 181 3.00 2.74 -12.31
CA LEU A 181 4.08 2.04 -11.65
C LEU A 181 5.42 2.68 -12.01
N LEU A 182 6.34 2.72 -11.04
CA LEU A 182 7.71 3.19 -11.24
C LEU A 182 8.71 2.10 -10.86
N LYS A 183 9.63 1.76 -11.77
CA LYS A 183 10.81 0.92 -11.52
C LYS A 183 11.83 1.67 -10.68
N LYS A 184 11.68 1.56 -9.38
CA LYS A 184 12.67 2.03 -8.43
C LYS A 184 12.47 1.22 -7.15
N ILE A 185 13.57 0.82 -6.54
CA ILE A 185 13.53 0.06 -5.29
C ILE A 185 12.87 0.92 -4.22
N TYR A 186 11.81 0.38 -3.61
CA TYR A 186 11.09 1.01 -2.51
C TYR A 186 10.48 -0.09 -1.64
N ASN A 187 10.67 -0.01 -0.32
CA ASN A 187 10.21 -1.02 0.64
C ASN A 187 10.56 -2.47 0.24
N GLY A 188 11.79 -2.70 -0.25
CA GLY A 188 12.27 -4.02 -0.68
C GLY A 188 11.65 -4.54 -1.98
N LYS A 189 10.74 -3.81 -2.62
CA LYS A 189 10.12 -4.16 -3.91
C LYS A 189 10.87 -3.47 -5.06
N PRO A 190 11.03 -4.11 -6.24
CA PRO A 190 11.75 -3.54 -7.38
C PRO A 190 11.01 -2.40 -8.08
N TYR A 191 9.72 -2.26 -7.80
CA TYR A 191 8.86 -1.17 -8.25
C TYR A 191 7.76 -0.91 -7.23
N TYR A 192 7.15 0.27 -7.31
CA TYR A 192 6.02 0.65 -6.46
C TYR A 192 4.97 1.43 -7.28
N ILE A 193 3.78 1.61 -6.70
CA ILE A 193 2.73 2.45 -7.28
C ILE A 193 3.11 3.91 -7.01
N LEU A 194 3.50 4.63 -8.06
CA LEU A 194 3.82 6.05 -7.97
C LEU A 194 2.55 6.87 -7.71
N THR A 195 1.48 6.57 -8.44
CA THR A 195 0.17 7.19 -8.26
C THR A 195 -0.90 6.32 -8.90
N ALA A 196 -2.12 6.44 -8.42
CA ALA A 196 -3.30 5.93 -9.09
C ALA A 196 -4.46 6.90 -8.88
N TYR A 197 -5.33 7.00 -9.89
CA TYR A 197 -6.46 7.93 -9.84
C TYR A 197 -7.57 7.52 -10.81
N PRO A 198 -8.84 7.86 -10.52
CA PRO A 198 -9.91 7.70 -11.49
C PRO A 198 -9.72 8.59 -12.72
N ILE A 199 -10.01 8.09 -13.91
CA ILE A 199 -9.87 8.83 -15.18
C ILE A 199 -11.15 9.61 -15.44
N ILE A 200 -11.03 10.93 -15.62
CA ILE A 200 -12.14 11.81 -15.96
C ILE A 200 -12.19 12.00 -17.48
N ARG A 201 -13.30 11.59 -18.10
CA ARG A 201 -13.60 11.71 -19.52
C ARG A 201 -14.64 12.79 -19.80
#